data_AF-A0A936G8H8-F1
#
_entry.id   AF-A0A936G8H8-F1
#
_cell.length_a   1.000
_cell.length_b   1.000
_cell.length_c   1.000
_cell.angle_alpha   90.00
_cell.angle_beta   90.00
_cell.angle_gamma   90.00
#
_symmetry.space_group_name_H-M   'P 1'
#
loop_
_entity.id
_entity.type
_entity.pdbx_description
1 polymer ?
#
loop_
_entity_poly.entity_id
_entity_poly.type
_entity_poly.pdbx_seq_one_letter_code
_entity_poly.pdbx_strand_id
1 'polypeptide(L)' 'MTQLFVPEGVLFMVGMDIYRESDEVPVHEVKLNAFWIDQVEVTNGMYNLSVRRFIPERL' A
#
# COMPACT_ATOMS: atom_id res chain seq x y z
N MET A 1 -3.44 0.14 -14.27
CA MET A 1 -3.89 -0.46 -13.00
C MET A 1 -4.92 0.48 -12.40
N THR A 2 -6.00 -0.03 -11.80
CA THR A 2 -7.04 0.82 -11.21
C THR A 2 -6.55 1.34 -9.86
N GLN A 3 -6.61 2.67 -9.68
CA GLN A 3 -6.24 3.33 -8.43
C GLN A 3 -7.48 3.84 -7.71
N LEU A 4 -7.42 3.80 -6.38
CA LEU A 4 -8.42 4.35 -5.49
C LEU A 4 -7.89 5.66 -4.90
N PHE A 5 -8.73 6.69 -4.92
CA PHE A 5 -8.46 7.95 -4.25
C PHE A 5 -8.82 7.84 -2.78
N VAL A 6 -7.86 8.14 -1.91
CA VAL A 6 -8.09 8.29 -0.48
C VAL A 6 -8.03 9.79 -0.17
N PRO A 7 -9.15 10.42 0.25
CA PRO A 7 -9.15 11.84 0.58
C PRO A 7 -8.31 12.14 1.83
N GLU A 8 -7.90 13.39 1.99
CA GLU A 8 -7.25 13.85 3.21
C GLU A 8 -8.19 13.75 4.41
N GLY A 9 -7.63 13.50 5.59
CA GLY A 9 -8.44 13.40 6.80
C GLY A 9 -7.68 12.90 8.03
N VAL A 10 -8.44 12.77 9.11
CA VAL A 10 -8.03 12.08 10.33
C VAL A 10 -8.56 10.65 10.26
N LEU A 11 -7.66 9.67 10.38
CA LEU A 11 -7.97 8.25 10.31
C LEU A 11 -7.50 7.56 11.60
N PHE A 12 -8.22 6.53 12.02
CA PHE A 12 -7.72 5.62 13.05
C PHE A 12 -6.74 4.65 12.41
N MET A 13 -5.48 4.72 12.82
CA MET A 13 -4.47 3.74 12.48
C MET A 13 -4.46 2.68 13.56
N VAL A 14 -4.14 1.42 13.20
CA VAL A 14 -3.96 0.23 14.06
C VAL A 14 -5.11 -0.81 13.99
N GLY A 15 -4.85 -2.07 14.33
CA GLY A 15 -5.82 -3.16 14.42
C GLY A 15 -6.90 -2.93 15.49
N MET A 16 -8.16 -3.06 15.09
CA MET A 16 -9.33 -2.81 15.94
C MET A 16 -10.17 -4.07 16.22
N ASP A 17 -9.74 -5.24 15.76
CA ASP A 17 -10.47 -6.50 15.89
C ASP A 17 -9.94 -7.39 17.03
N ILE A 18 -10.46 -8.62 17.14
CA ILE A 18 -10.10 -9.57 18.21
C ILE A 18 -8.76 -10.31 17.98
N TYR A 19 -8.19 -10.22 16.78
CA TYR A 19 -6.95 -10.87 16.36
C TYR A 19 -5.75 -9.93 16.36
N ARG A 20 -5.92 -8.68 16.82
CA ARG A 20 -4.83 -7.70 16.90
C ARG A 20 -3.66 -8.24 17.72
N GLU A 21 -2.46 -8.00 17.21
CA GLU A 21 -1.21 -8.36 17.89
C GLU A 21 -0.74 -7.23 18.83
N SER A 22 0.24 -7.54 19.68
CA SER A 22 0.73 -6.57 20.68
C SER A 22 1.41 -5.33 20.09
N ASP A 23 1.90 -5.41 18.85
CA ASP A 23 2.45 -4.28 18.08
C ASP A 23 1.37 -3.50 17.31
N GLU A 24 0.14 -4.01 17.28
CA GLU A 24 -1.05 -3.33 16.80
C GLU A 24 -1.83 -2.66 17.94
N VAL A 25 -1.17 -2.06 18.94
CA VAL A 25 -1.84 -1.24 19.97
C VAL A 25 -0.93 -0.10 20.44
N PRO A 26 -1.48 1.04 20.89
CA PRO A 26 -2.91 1.40 20.97
C PRO A 26 -3.44 2.04 19.68
N VAL A 27 -4.76 1.98 19.51
CA VAL A 27 -5.48 2.73 18.47
C VAL A 27 -5.28 4.23 18.71
N HIS A 28 -4.90 4.96 17.66
CA HIS A 28 -4.71 6.40 17.71
C HIS A 28 -5.04 7.06 16.37
N GLU A 29 -5.29 8.36 16.41
CA GLU A 29 -5.61 9.17 15.24
C GLU A 29 -4.33 9.61 14.51
N VAL A 30 -4.35 9.50 13.17
CA VAL A 30 -3.31 10.02 12.28
C VAL A 30 -3.91 10.97 11.26
N LYS A 31 -3.18 12.06 10.95
CA LYS A 31 -3.54 13.00 9.89
C LYS A 31 -2.79 12.64 8.62
N LEU A 32 -3.52 12.32 7.56
CA LEU A 32 -2.94 12.02 6.25
C LEU A 32 -3.45 13.00 5.20
N ASN A 33 -2.56 13.42 4.32
CA ASN A 33 -2.92 14.14 3.09
C ASN A 33 -3.59 13.17 2.11
N ALA A 34 -4.28 13.70 1.11
CA ALA A 34 -4.89 12.88 0.08
C ALA A 34 -3.83 12.12 -0.76
N PHE A 35 -4.10 10.86 -1.07
CA PHE A 35 -3.21 10.02 -1.87
C PHE A 35 -3.99 9.01 -2.73
N TRP A 36 -3.28 8.37 -3.65
CA TRP A 36 -3.81 7.27 -4.46
C TRP A 36 -3.11 5.98 -4.07
N ILE A 37 -3.87 4.88 -4.02
CA ILE A 37 -3.34 3.53 -3.80
C ILE A 37 -3.90 2.59 -4.85
N ASP A 38 -3.10 1.64 -5.30
CA ASP A 38 -3.55 0.62 -6.25
C ASP A 38 -4.60 -0.28 -5.60
N GLN A 39 -5.68 -0.58 -6.33
CA GLN A 39 -6.76 -1.45 -5.82
C GLN A 39 -6.31 -2.89 -5.60
N VAL A 40 -5.27 -3.33 -6.32
CA VAL A 40 -4.75 -4.69 -6.28
C VAL A 40 -3.23 -4.65 -6.26
N GLU A 41 -2.62 -5.72 -5.76
CA GLU A 41 -1.16 -5.85 -5.70
C GLU A 41 -0.50 -5.84 -7.07
N VAL A 42 0.77 -5.46 -7.09
CA VAL A 42 1.62 -5.52 -8.28
C VAL A 42 1.80 -6.98 -8.69
N THR A 43 1.35 -7.32 -9.91
CA THR A 43 1.51 -8.68 -10.44
C THR A 43 2.96 -8.97 -10.82
N ASN A 44 3.35 -10.25 -10.83
CA ASN A 44 4.66 -10.69 -11.32
C ASN A 44 4.92 -10.27 -12.78
N GLY A 45 3.88 -10.16 -13.61
CA GLY A 45 4.02 -9.66 -14.97
C GLY A 45 4.46 -8.20 -15.00
N MET A 46 3.90 -7.36 -14.13
CA MET A 46 4.29 -5.95 -13.99
C MET A 46 5.68 -5.78 -13.42
N TYR A 47 6.05 -6.61 -12.45
CA TYR A 47 7.43 -6.65 -11.95
C TYR A 47 8.43 -7.07 -13.03
N ASN A 48 8.09 -8.04 -13.88
CA ASN A 48 8.98 -8.44 -14.99
C ASN A 48 9.23 -7.28 -15.97
N LEU A 49 8.24 -6.41 -16.20
CA LEU A 49 8.42 -5.21 -17.02
C LEU A 49 9.45 -4.24 -16.41
N SER A 50 9.44 -4.05 -15.08
CA SER A 50 10.45 -3.20 -14.43
C SER A 50 11.83 -3.84 -14.52
N VAL A 51 11.97 -5.14 -14.25
CA VAL A 51 13.25 -5.87 -14.34
C VAL A 51 13.85 -5.78 -15.74
N ARG A 52 13.06 -6.06 -16.79
CA ARG A 52 13.52 -5.96 -18.20
C ARG A 52 13.95 -4.55 -18.57
N ARG A 53 13.36 -3.53 -17.95
CA ARG A 53 13.74 -2.13 -18.19
C ARG A 53 15.11 -1.80 -17.61
N PHE A 54 15.47 -2.39 -16.47
CA PHE A 54 16.73 -2.12 -15.77
C PHE A 54 17.85 -3.11 -16.08
N ILE A 55 17.54 -4.29 -16.61
CA ILE A 55 18.50 -5.26 -17.11
C ILE A 55 18.20 -5.49 -18.60
N PRO A 56 18.91 -4.82 -19.51
CA PRO A 56 18.71 -5.02 -20.94
C PRO A 56 19.01 -6.48 -21.29
N GLU A 57 18.24 -7.06 -22.21
CA GLU A 57 18.45 -8.41 -22.72
C GLU A 57 19.82 -8.55 -23.41
N ARG A 58 20.88 -8.78 -22.64
CA ARG A 58 22.13 -9.43 -23.07
C ARG A 58 23.05 -9.76 -21.87
N LEU A 59 22.90 -10.98 -21.35
CA LEU A 59 24.03 -11.90 -21.17
C LEU A 59 23.74 -13.14 -22.02
#